data_AF-A0A0F3ISD9-F1
#
_entry.id   AF-A0A0F3ISD9-F1
#
_cell.length_a   1.000
_cell.length_b   1.000
_cell.length_c   1.000
_cell.angle_alpha   90.00
_cell.angle_beta   90.00
_cell.angle_gamma   90.00
#
_symmetry.space_group_name_H-M   'P 1'
#
loop_
_entity.id
_entity.type
_entity.pdbx_description
1 polymer ?
#
loop_
_entity_poly.entity_id
_entity_poly.type
_entity_poly.pdbx_seq_one_letter_code
_entity_poly.pdbx_strand_id
1 'polypeptide(L)'
;MADFNLGGWLQEVASTLTTGVGSAAAGGVLGALIKHARAVRSGRRRAISWGLVWELPTAYGMGMVGVGLGQWAKLSPDTVFSLAIVLGYLGPRVFDEILDRILDRIAPDDGAPRPAD
;
A
#
# COMPACT_ATOMS: atom_id res chain seq x y z
N MET A 1 22.79 -22.62 -15.02
CA MET A 1 21.43 -22.14 -14.71
C MET A 1 21.20 -22.48 -13.25
N ALA A 2 20.98 -21.50 -12.38
CA ALA A 2 20.74 -21.79 -10.97
C ALA A 2 19.46 -22.63 -10.83
N ASP A 3 19.52 -23.72 -10.08
CA ASP A 3 18.38 -24.59 -9.82
C ASP A 3 17.36 -23.83 -8.96
N PHE A 4 16.24 -23.45 -9.56
CA PHE A 4 15.15 -22.79 -8.87
C PHE A 4 14.42 -23.81 -7.97
N ASN A 5 14.68 -23.76 -6.67
CA ASN A 5 14.00 -24.58 -5.69
C ASN A 5 12.63 -23.96 -5.33
N LEU A 6 11.60 -24.33 -6.10
CA LEU A 6 10.23 -23.88 -5.90
C LEU A 6 9.73 -24.17 -4.47
N GLY A 7 10.11 -25.31 -3.87
CA GLY A 7 9.67 -25.69 -2.52
C GLY A 7 10.25 -24.77 -1.43
N GLY A 8 11.55 -24.48 -1.50
CA GLY A 8 12.21 -23.55 -0.58
C GLY A 8 11.68 -22.12 -0.72
N TRP A 9 11.51 -21.66 -1.97
CA TRP A 9 10.94 -20.35 -2.25
C TRP A 9 9.50 -20.19 -1.71
N LEU A 10 8.65 -21.22 -1.85
CA LEU A 10 7.29 -21.19 -1.30
C LEU A 10 7.28 -21.14 0.24
N GLN A 11 8.20 -21.84 0.90
CA GLN A 11 8.32 -21.81 2.36
C GLN A 11 8.80 -20.44 2.86
N GLU A 12 9.69 -19.79 2.13
CA GLU A 12 10.18 -18.44 2.45
C GLU A 12 9.09 -17.38 2.27
N VAL A 13 8.26 -17.50 1.22
CA VAL A 13 7.07 -16.66 1.05
C VAL A 13 6.08 -16.91 2.19
N ALA A 14 5.80 -18.17 2.52
CA ALA A 14 4.87 -18.52 3.60
C ALA A 14 5.34 -18.01 4.97
N SER A 15 6.64 -18.14 5.28
CA SER A 15 7.21 -17.64 6.53
C SER A 15 7.21 -16.12 6.58
N THR A 16 7.49 -15.45 5.45
CA THR A 16 7.40 -13.99 5.37
C THR A 16 5.96 -13.53 5.65
N LEU A 17 4.96 -14.19 5.06
CA LEU A 17 3.54 -13.88 5.29
C LEU A 17 3.07 -14.11 6.73
N THR A 18 3.70 -15.02 7.49
CA THR A 18 3.39 -15.24 8.91
C THR A 18 4.15 -14.31 9.85
N THR A 19 5.25 -13.68 9.40
CA THR A 19 5.90 -12.61 10.16
C THR A 19 5.05 -11.34 10.15
N GLY A 20 5.16 -10.52 11.20
CA GLY A 20 4.36 -9.29 11.33
C GLY A 20 4.52 -8.31 10.16
N VAL A 21 5.66 -8.35 9.45
CA VAL A 21 5.90 -7.52 8.27
C VAL A 21 5.14 -8.05 7.05
N GLY A 22 5.22 -9.35 6.77
CA GLY A 22 4.53 -9.91 5.60
C GLY A 22 3.03 -10.05 5.79
N SER A 23 2.55 -10.26 7.02
CA SER A 23 1.12 -10.22 7.30
C SER A 23 0.55 -8.83 7.06
N ALA A 24 1.20 -7.77 7.54
CA ALA A 24 0.79 -6.40 7.28
C ALA A 24 0.83 -6.03 5.78
N ALA A 25 1.86 -6.47 5.06
CA ALA A 25 1.92 -6.29 3.60
C ALA A 25 0.77 -6.98 2.87
N ALA A 26 0.42 -8.21 3.28
CA ALA A 26 -0.78 -8.90 2.80
C ALA A 26 -2.07 -8.17 3.19
N GLY A 27 -2.12 -7.56 4.37
CA GLY A 27 -3.19 -6.66 4.80
C GLY A 27 -3.39 -5.48 3.85
N GLY A 28 -2.31 -4.84 3.40
CA GLY A 28 -2.38 -3.78 2.38
C GLY A 28 -2.98 -4.26 1.06
N VAL A 29 -2.58 -5.44 0.60
CA VAL A 29 -3.19 -6.09 -0.58
C VAL A 29 -4.68 -6.34 -0.38
N LEU A 30 -5.08 -6.86 0.80
CA LEU A 30 -6.49 -7.07 1.15
C LEU A 30 -7.27 -5.75 1.14
N GLY A 31 -6.70 -4.66 1.66
CA GLY A 31 -7.30 -3.32 1.62
C GLY A 31 -7.61 -2.87 0.19
N ALA A 32 -6.65 -3.01 -0.72
CA ALA A 32 -6.86 -2.69 -2.13
C ALA A 32 -7.95 -3.57 -2.78
N LEU A 33 -7.97 -4.87 -2.44
CA LEU A 33 -9.00 -5.80 -2.92
C LEU A 33 -10.39 -5.44 -2.40
N ILE A 34 -10.54 -4.98 -1.15
CA ILE A 34 -11.84 -4.53 -0.60
C ILE A 34 -12.35 -3.31 -1.36
N LYS A 35 -11.48 -2.33 -1.64
CA LYS A 35 -11.82 -1.15 -2.46
C LYS A 35 -12.28 -1.57 -3.86
N HIS A 36 -11.57 -2.49 -4.47
CA HIS A 36 -11.90 -2.99 -5.80
C HIS A 36 -13.21 -3.78 -5.81
N ALA A 37 -13.42 -4.70 -4.87
CA ALA A 37 -14.66 -5.45 -4.71
C ALA A 37 -15.87 -4.51 -4.55
N ARG A 38 -15.71 -3.41 -3.81
CA ARG A 38 -16.74 -2.37 -3.67
C ARG A 38 -17.00 -1.63 -4.99
N ALA A 39 -15.95 -1.33 -5.76
CA ALA A 39 -16.08 -0.69 -7.06
C ALA A 39 -16.84 -1.58 -8.06
N VAL A 40 -16.54 -2.88 -8.08
CA VAL A 40 -17.19 -3.89 -8.92
C VAL A 40 -18.67 -4.05 -8.54
N ARG A 41 -18.97 -4.14 -7.24
CA ARG A 41 -20.35 -4.25 -6.75
C ARG A 41 -21.20 -3.02 -7.07
N SER A 42 -20.58 -1.85 -7.20
CA SER A 42 -21.26 -0.61 -7.60
C SER A 42 -21.49 -0.46 -9.11
N GLY A 43 -21.17 -1.47 -9.91
CA GLY A 43 -21.38 -1.46 -11.37
C GLY A 43 -20.49 -0.48 -12.15
N ARG A 44 -19.52 0.16 -11.49
CA ARG A 44 -18.71 1.24 -12.07
C ARG A 44 -17.50 0.78 -12.90
N ARG A 45 -16.99 -0.46 -12.76
CA ARG A 45 -15.86 -1.04 -13.56
C ARG A 45 -15.89 -2.58 -13.65
N ARG A 46 -15.26 -3.16 -14.69
CA ARG A 46 -15.07 -4.63 -14.89
C ARG A 46 -14.21 -5.24 -13.78
N ALA A 47 -14.58 -6.44 -13.33
CA ALA A 47 -14.03 -7.11 -12.16
C ALA A 47 -12.53 -7.46 -12.22
N ILE A 48 -11.99 -7.70 -13.41
CA ILE A 48 -10.59 -8.05 -13.62
C ILE A 48 -10.12 -7.26 -14.84
N SER A 49 -9.27 -6.26 -14.58
CA SER A 49 -8.60 -5.45 -15.59
C SER A 49 -7.10 -5.73 -15.45
N TRP A 50 -6.34 -5.68 -16.55
CA TRP A 50 -4.87 -5.80 -16.52
C TRP A 50 -4.21 -4.81 -15.54
N GLY A 51 -4.89 -3.70 -15.23
CA GLY A 51 -4.46 -2.77 -14.17
C GLY A 51 -4.44 -3.38 -12.77
N LEU A 52 -5.30 -4.36 -12.45
CA LEU A 52 -5.37 -4.99 -11.11
C LEU A 52 -4.09 -5.77 -10.78
N VAL A 53 -3.47 -6.39 -11.80
CA VAL A 53 -2.19 -7.09 -11.65
C VAL A 53 -1.09 -6.11 -11.20
N TRP A 54 -1.16 -4.86 -11.64
CA TRP A 54 -0.25 -3.80 -11.19
C TRP A 54 -0.67 -3.09 -9.90
N GLU A 55 -1.92 -3.24 -9.48
CA GLU A 55 -2.38 -2.74 -8.17
C GLU A 55 -1.86 -3.60 -7.02
N LEU A 56 -1.66 -4.91 -7.22
CA LEU A 56 -1.16 -5.81 -6.17
C LEU A 56 0.24 -5.44 -5.65
N PRO A 57 1.28 -5.21 -6.50
CA PRO A 57 2.59 -4.75 -6.03
C PRO A 57 2.53 -3.39 -5.34
N THR A 58 1.70 -2.48 -5.88
CA THR A 58 1.54 -1.14 -5.31
C THR A 58 0.89 -1.19 -3.92
N ALA A 59 -0.13 -2.04 -3.76
CA ALA A 59 -0.80 -2.27 -2.48
C ALA A 59 0.11 -2.99 -1.47
N TYR A 60 0.94 -3.92 -1.94
CA TYR A 60 1.98 -4.55 -1.13
C TYR A 60 2.98 -3.51 -0.62
N GLY A 61 3.44 -2.61 -1.51
CA GLY A 61 4.30 -1.48 -1.14
C GLY A 61 3.67 -0.58 -0.07
N MET A 62 2.37 -0.26 -0.21
CA MET A 62 1.66 0.52 0.81
C MET A 62 1.50 -0.22 2.13
N GLY A 63 1.35 -1.54 2.09
CA GLY A 63 1.40 -2.35 3.30
C GLY A 63 2.75 -2.29 4.00
N MET A 64 3.86 -2.30 3.26
CA MET A 64 5.20 -2.08 3.82
C MET A 64 5.40 -0.67 4.39
N VAL A 65 4.84 0.37 3.76
CA VAL A 65 4.82 1.73 4.31
C VAL A 65 4.10 1.75 5.67
N GLY A 66 2.98 1.02 5.78
CA GLY A 66 2.27 0.84 7.05
C GLY A 66 3.11 0.16 8.13
N VAL A 67 3.93 -0.82 7.76
CA VAL A 67 4.89 -1.45 8.68
C VAL A 67 5.93 -0.44 9.17
N GLY A 68 6.52 0.34 8.26
CA GLY A 68 7.51 1.36 8.62
C GLY A 68 6.94 2.43 9.55
N LEU A 69 5.75 2.95 9.23
CA LEU A 69 5.04 3.91 10.08
C LEU A 69 4.68 3.32 11.44
N GLY A 70 4.24 2.06 11.45
CA GLY A 70 3.93 1.30 12.65
C GLY A 70 5.13 1.15 13.59
N GLN A 71 6.29 0.82 13.04
CA GLN A 71 7.53 0.70 13.79
C GLN A 71 8.01 2.07 14.31
N TRP A 72 7.94 3.11 13.49
CA TRP A 72 8.28 4.47 13.89
C TRP A 72 7.42 4.96 15.06
N ALA A 73 6.11 4.69 15.00
CA ALA A 73 5.16 5.03 16.06
C ALA A 73 5.12 4.01 17.23
N LYS A 74 5.99 2.97 17.22
CA LYS A 74 6.04 1.89 18.23
C LYS A 74 4.70 1.22 18.49
N LEU A 75 3.91 1.02 17.44
CA LEU A 75 2.59 0.43 17.51
C LEU A 75 2.64 -1.10 17.69
N SER A 76 1.59 -1.66 18.30
CA SER A 76 1.45 -3.11 18.41
C SER A 76 1.26 -3.76 17.03
N PRO A 77 1.69 -5.02 16.84
CA PRO A 77 1.58 -5.72 15.55
C PRO A 77 0.17 -5.71 14.95
N ASP A 78 -0.86 -5.90 15.77
CA ASP A 78 -2.26 -5.87 15.33
C ASP A 78 -2.69 -4.50 14.81
N THR A 79 -2.17 -3.44 15.41
CA THR A 79 -2.41 -2.06 14.98
C THR A 79 -1.68 -1.78 13.67
N VAL A 80 -0.46 -2.27 13.51
CA VAL A 80 0.31 -2.15 12.26
C VAL A 80 -0.38 -2.88 11.11
N PHE A 81 -0.92 -4.07 11.36
CA PHE A 81 -1.69 -4.82 10.38
C PHE A 81 -2.95 -4.06 9.93
N SER A 82 -3.68 -3.49 10.89
CA SER A 82 -4.87 -2.66 10.60
C SER A 82 -4.50 -1.39 9.83
N LEU A 83 -3.41 -0.71 10.20
CA LEU A 83 -2.88 0.45 9.51
C LEU A 83 -2.51 0.11 8.06
N ALA A 84 -1.84 -1.02 7.84
CA ALA A 84 -1.47 -1.47 6.51
C ALA A 84 -2.71 -1.76 5.62
N ILE A 85 -3.77 -2.35 6.17
CA ILE A 85 -5.06 -2.50 5.46
C ILE A 85 -5.62 -1.14 5.06
N VAL A 86 -5.63 -0.16 5.96
CA VAL A 86 -6.17 1.18 5.69
C VAL A 86 -5.34 1.89 4.61
N LEU A 87 -4.02 1.80 4.67
CA LEU A 87 -3.13 2.40 3.66
C LEU A 87 -3.28 1.74 2.30
N GLY A 88 -3.37 0.42 2.26
CA GLY A 88 -3.67 -0.32 1.04
C GLY A 88 -5.06 0.00 0.46
N TYR A 89 -6.04 0.24 1.33
CA TYR A 89 -7.38 0.67 0.93
C TYR A 89 -7.39 2.09 0.34
N LEU A 90 -6.69 3.04 0.97
CA LEU A 90 -6.56 4.41 0.45
C LEU A 90 -5.85 4.41 -0.92
N GLY A 91 -4.72 3.72 -0.99
CA GLY A 91 -3.81 3.70 -2.14
C GLY A 91 -2.95 4.97 -2.27
N PRO A 92 -1.97 4.98 -3.18
CA PRO A 92 -0.97 6.04 -3.34
C PRO A 92 -1.56 7.44 -3.56
N ARG A 93 -2.62 7.56 -4.36
CA ARG A 93 -3.19 8.87 -4.72
C ARG A 93 -3.72 9.67 -3.51
N VAL A 94 -4.24 8.97 -2.50
CA VAL A 94 -4.73 9.64 -1.29
C VAL A 94 -3.55 10.04 -0.40
N PHE A 95 -2.45 9.29 -0.46
CA PHE A 95 -1.21 9.65 0.23
C PHE A 95 -0.59 10.91 -0.39
N ASP A 96 -0.55 11.01 -1.72
CA ASP A 96 -0.07 12.20 -2.44
C ASP A 96 -0.86 13.45 -2.05
N GLU A 97 -2.20 13.37 -2.05
CA GLU A 97 -3.07 14.50 -1.66
C GLU A 97 -2.87 14.91 -0.18
N ILE A 98 -2.66 13.94 0.72
CA ILE A 98 -2.37 14.24 2.13
C ILE A 98 -1.01 14.93 2.26
N LEU A 99 0.00 14.44 1.53
CA LEU A 99 1.33 15.04 1.49
C LEU A 99 1.28 16.46 0.96
N ASP A 100 0.60 16.68 -0.16
CA ASP A 100 0.43 18.01 -0.78
C ASP A 100 -0.22 18.98 0.21
N ARG A 101 -1.31 18.56 0.87
CA ARG A 101 -1.98 19.40 1.89
C ARG A 101 -1.10 19.70 3.11
N ILE A 102 -0.25 18.76 3.51
CA ILE A 102 0.69 18.97 4.61
C ILE A 102 1.79 19.93 4.16
N LEU A 103 2.30 19.78 2.93
CA LEU A 103 3.29 20.66 2.33
C LEU A 103 2.76 22.09 2.23
N ASP A 104 1.56 22.28 1.67
CA ASP A 104 0.89 23.57 1.55
C ASP A 104 0.68 24.26 2.90
N ARG A 105 0.56 23.48 3.98
CA ARG A 105 0.42 23.99 5.34
C ARG A 105 1.74 24.44 5.96
N ILE A 106 2.85 23.81 5.56
CA ILE A 106 4.19 24.08 6.10
C ILE A 106 4.91 25.15 5.27
N ALA A 107 4.73 25.12 3.96
CA ALA A 107 5.17 26.12 2.99
C ALA A 107 3.95 26.60 2.20
N PRO A 108 3.10 27.46 2.80
CA PRO A 108 2.06 28.14 2.05
C PRO A 108 2.73 28.90 0.91
N ASP A 109 2.34 28.60 -0.32
CA ASP A 109 2.83 29.28 -1.52
C ASP A 109 2.75 30.79 -1.29
N ASP A 110 3.91 31.43 -1.12
CA ASP A 110 4.08 32.85 -0.81
C ASP A 110 3.80 33.74 -2.04
N GLY A 111 3.25 33.16 -3.10
CA GLY A 111 2.91 33.84 -4.34
C GLY A 111 4.14 34.14 -5.21
N ALA A 112 5.26 33.46 -4.96
CA ALA A 112 6.47 33.65 -5.76
C ALA A 112 6.23 33.11 -7.19
N PRO A 113 6.41 33.92 -8.24
CA PRO A 113 6.21 33.48 -9.62
C PRO A 113 7.13 32.29 -9.93
N ARG A 114 6.57 31.17 -10.41
CA ARG A 114 7.38 30.09 -10.98
C ARG A 114 8.22 30.66 -12.13
N PRO A 115 9.53 30.43 -12.17
CA PRO A 115 10.32 30.74 -13.35
C PRO A 115 9.74 29.94 -14.53
N ALA A 116 9.44 30.65 -15.62
CA ALA A 116 9.03 30.02 -16.86
C ALA A 116 10.28 29.45 -17.53
N ASP A 117 10.41 28.13 -17.51
CA ASP A 117 11.33 27.37 -18.38
C ASP A 117 10.56 26.43 -19.32
#